data_AF-I3D3T1-F1
#
_entry.id   AF-I3D3T1-F1
#
_cell.length_a   1.000
_cell.length_b   1.000
_cell.length_c   1.000
_cell.angle_alpha   90.00
_cell.angle_beta   90.00
_cell.angle_gamma   90.00
#
_symmetry.space_group_name_H-M   'P 1'
#
loop_
_entity.id
_entity.type
_entity.pdbx_description
1 polymer ?
#
loop_
_entity_poly.entity_id
_entity_poly.type
_entity_poly.pdbx_seq_one_letter_code
_entity_poly.pdbx_strand_id
1 'polypeptide(L)' 'MMVEMGTPPSEVAKVILKAIHDDEILPRYIVGTDAAMFMEAKKMKTDLEFEKYMSKELFPR' A
#
# COMPACT_ATOMS: atom_id res chain seq x y z
N MET A 1 -13.54 -4.78 -0.60
CA MET A 1 -12.99 -6.09 -1.03
C MET A 1 -11.45 -6.14 -1.06
N MET A 2 -10.72 -5.09 -0.65
CA MET A 2 -9.26 -5.19 -0.41
C MET A 2 -8.86 -5.30 1.06
N VAL A 3 -9.73 -4.87 1.99
CA VAL A 3 -9.51 -4.98 3.45
C VAL A 3 -9.37 -6.45 3.90
N GLU A 4 -10.01 -7.38 3.20
CA GLU A 4 -9.94 -8.81 3.47
C GLU A 4 -8.64 -9.46 2.96
N MET A 5 -7.86 -8.76 2.12
CA MET A 5 -6.53 -9.18 1.64
C MET A 5 -5.41 -8.48 2.42
N GLY A 6 -5.69 -8.11 3.67
CA GLY A 6 -4.71 -7.45 4.54
C GLY A 6 -3.41 -8.24 4.63
N THR A 7 -2.30 -7.53 4.53
CA THR A 7 -0.98 -8.15 4.60
C THR A 7 -0.71 -8.65 6.02
N PRO A 8 -0.22 -9.89 6.21
CA PRO A 8 0.08 -10.41 7.54
C PRO A 8 1.06 -9.50 8.29
N PRO A 9 0.90 -9.31 9.61
CA PRO A 9 1.83 -8.48 10.40
C PRO A 9 3.29 -8.92 10.30
N SER A 10 3.55 -10.22 10.07
CA SER A 10 4.89 -10.77 9.86
C SER A 10 5.59 -10.21 8.62
N GLU A 11 4.86 -9.94 7.54
CA GLU A 11 5.44 -9.33 6.33
C GLU A 11 5.81 -7.85 6.58
N VAL A 12 5.02 -7.15 7.40
CA VAL A 12 5.35 -5.78 7.84
C VAL A 12 6.63 -5.78 8.67
N ALA A 13 6.75 -6.72 9.62
CA ALA A 13 7.93 -6.84 10.46
C ALA A 13 9.21 -7.10 9.63
N LYS A 14 9.12 -7.90 8.56
CA LYS A 14 10.26 -8.14 7.65
C LYS A 14 10.75 -6.87 6.98
N VAL A 15 9.84 -6.01 6.51
CA VAL A 15 10.25 -4.74 5.88
C VAL A 15 10.86 -3.78 6.89
N ILE A 16 10.36 -3.74 8.13
CA ILE A 16 10.97 -2.96 9.20
C ILE A 16 12.39 -3.45 9.49
N LEU A 17 12.57 -4.77 9.65
CA LEU A 17 13.88 -5.37 9.87
C LEU A 17 14.83 -5.08 8.71
N LYS A 18 14.36 -5.12 7.46
CA LYS A 18 15.17 -4.72 6.32
C LYS A 18 15.57 -3.25 6.40
N ALA A 19 14.61 -2.35 6.62
CA ALA A 19 14.84 -0.91 6.61
C ALA A 19 15.87 -0.45 7.66
N ILE A 20 15.90 -1.07 8.85
CA ILE A 20 16.87 -0.71 9.90
C ILE A 20 18.28 -1.26 9.64
N HIS A 21 18.44 -2.20 8.71
CA HIS A 21 19.72 -2.80 8.34
C HIS A 21 20.17 -2.43 6.91
N ASP A 22 19.37 -1.67 6.16
CA ASP A 22 19.75 -1.18 4.83
C ASP A 22 20.84 -0.09 4.96
N ASP A 23 21.84 -0.14 4.07
CA ASP A 23 22.92 0.86 4.02
C ASP A 23 22.39 2.27 3.67
N GLU A 24 21.31 2.33 2.90
CA GLU A 24 20.58 3.55 2.56
C GLU A 24 19.10 3.43 2.95
N ILE A 25 18.70 4.20 3.96
CA ILE A 25 17.33 4.20 4.47
C ILE A 25 16.45 5.09 3.59
N LEU A 26 15.34 4.53 3.08
CA LEU A 26 14.35 5.29 2.32
C LEU A 26 13.37 6.00 3.25
N PRO A 27 12.88 7.20 2.92
CA PRO A 27 11.87 7.89 3.72
C PRO A 27 10.52 7.17 3.81
N ARG A 28 10.22 6.28 2.86
CA ARG A 28 8.96 5.52 2.78
C ARG A 28 9.21 4.14 2.17
N TYR A 29 8.58 3.12 2.75
CA TYR A 29 8.56 1.77 2.23
C TYR A 29 7.13 1.37 1.94
N ILE A 30 6.89 0.80 0.75
CA ILE A 30 5.59 0.24 0.39
C ILE A 30 5.54 -1.18 0.94
N VAL A 31 4.52 -1.46 1.76
CA VAL A 31 4.36 -2.76 2.41
C VAL A 31 2.96 -3.26 2.16
N GLY A 32 2.88 -4.48 1.63
CA GLY A 32 1.62 -5.16 1.34
C GLY A 32 1.14 -5.02 -0.10
N THR A 33 0.44 -6.05 -0.55
CA THR A 33 -0.06 -6.16 -1.93
C THR A 33 -1.13 -5.11 -2.21
N ASP A 34 -2.00 -4.85 -1.24
CA ASP A 34 -3.01 -3.81 -1.26
C ASP A 34 -2.39 -2.41 -1.43
N ALA A 35 -1.40 -2.07 -0.60
CA ALA A 35 -0.69 -0.79 -0.69
C ALA A 35 0.02 -0.62 -2.05
N ALA A 36 0.68 -1.67 -2.54
CA ALA A 36 1.33 -1.64 -3.86
C ALA A 36 0.31 -1.40 -4.99
N MET A 37 -0.82 -2.10 -4.96
CA MET A 37 -1.91 -1.90 -5.92
C MET A 37 -2.46 -0.47 -5.88
N PHE A 38 -2.68 0.11 -4.70
CA PHE A 38 -3.15 1.50 -4.58
C PHE A 38 -2.15 2.49 -5.16
N MET A 39 -0.84 2.28 -4.94
CA MET A 39 0.19 3.16 -5.48
C MET A 39 0.26 3.09 -7.01
N GLU A 40 0.10 1.91 -7.61
CA GLU A 40 0.01 1.78 -9.07
C GLU A 40 -1.27 2.40 -9.63
N ALA A 41 -2.41 2.18 -8.98
CA ALA A 41 -3.67 2.82 -9.38
C ALA A 41 -3.57 4.35 -9.35
N LYS A 42 -2.87 4.92 -8.36
CA LYS A 42 -2.63 6.37 -8.26
C LYS A 42 -1.79 6.90 -9.43
N LYS A 43 -0.76 6.17 -9.85
CA LYS A 43 0.08 6.59 -11.00
C LYS A 43 -0.68 6.61 -12.32
N MET A 44 -1.68 5.75 -12.46
CA MET A 44 -2.44 5.54 -13.70
C MET A 44 -3.73 6.35 -13.78
N LYS A 45 -4.07 7.15 -12.76
CA LYS A 45 -5.33 7.87 -12.63
C LYS A 45 -5.09 9.34 -12.31
N THR A 46 -6.01 10.20 -12.74
CA THR A 46 -6.07 11.56 -12.19
C THR A 46 -6.49 11.52 -10.72
N ASP A 47 -6.19 12.57 -9.96
CA ASP A 47 -6.53 12.64 -8.53
C ASP A 47 -8.02 12.39 -8.28
N LEU A 48 -8.90 12.95 -9.13
CA LEU A 48 -10.36 12.77 -9.03
C LEU A 48 -10.79 11.32 -9.29
N GLU A 49 -10.18 10.64 -10.25
CA GLU A 49 -10.47 9.24 -10.54
C GLU A 49 -9.95 8.32 -9.45
N PHE A 50 -8.79 8.64 -8.88
CA PHE A 50 -8.21 7.90 -7.77
C PHE A 50 -9.06 8.02 -6.51
N GLU A 51 -9.56 9.22 -6.18
CA GLU A 51 -10.44 9.43 -5.03
C GLU A 51 -11.74 8.61 -5.13
N LYS A 52 -12.36 8.60 -6.32
CA LYS A 52 -13.55 7.78 -6.59
C LYS A 52 -13.24 6.28 -6.47
N TYR A 53 -12.08 5.85 -6.96
CA TYR A 53 -11.61 4.48 -6.84
C TYR A 53 -11.42 4.06 -5.38
N MET A 54 -10.71 4.87 -4.59
CA MET A 54 -10.50 4.63 -3.15
C MET A 54 -11.81 4.51 -2.39
N SER A 55 -12.76 5.40 -2.67
CA SER A 55 -14.08 5.41 -2.02
C SER A 55 -14.82 4.09 -2.25
N LYS A 56 -14.75 3.54 -3.46
CA LYS A 56 -15.37 2.25 -3.80
C LYS A 56 -14.67 1.06 -3.13
N GLU A 57 -13.34 1.04 -3.13
CA GLU A 57 -12.57 -0.12 -2.66
C GLU A 57 -12.51 -0.24 -1.13
N LEU A 58 -12.44 0.90 -0.43
CA LEU A 58 -12.37 0.96 1.04
C LEU A 58 -13.74 0.99 1.71
N PHE A 59 -14.74 1.60 1.08
CA PHE A 59 -16.09 1.74 1.63
C PHE A 59 -17.14 1.21 0.66
N PRO A 60 -17.12 -0.11 0.32
CA PRO A 60 -18.17 -0.70 -0.48
C PRO A 60 -19.48 -0.59 0.29
N ARG A 61 -20.38 0.29 -0.18
CA ARG A 61 -21.79 0.31 0.21
C ARG A 61 -22.60 -0.50 -0.78
#